data_AF-A0A5C9E0V8-F1
#
_entry.id   AF-A0A5C9E0V8-F1
#
_cell.length_a   1.000
_cell.length_b   1.000
_cell.length_c   1.000
_cell.angle_alpha   90.00
_cell.angle_beta   90.00
_cell.angle_gamma   90.00
#
_symmetry.space_group_name_H-M   'P 1'
#
loop_
_entity.id
_entity.type
_entity.pdbx_description
1 polymer ?
#
loop_
_entity_poly.entity_id
_entity_poly.type
_entity_poly.pdbx_seq_one_letter_code
_entity_poly.pdbx_strand_id
1 'polypeptide(L)'
;MVRLTTISNILAGIGLAILGFSAVLKYLLESLGTADTAFPFYTWIIAAVILGIVIFMSVITTFSEMTGFVHPEDKLVSNMFVFLITIGTFLMFGILDEGELYQSWMYNIASMMMIAFVFLFIFVFFSATITEGGDTGQVKEMTARFMLVSLVLGGILAGLKLGLDLIYDTYFYESAAGLLGIISVALTVLIVMFLGRRYEPVGE
;
A
#
# COMPACT_ATOMS: atom_id res chain seq x y z
N MET A 1 16.76 17.63 17.48
CA MET A 1 16.89 16.60 16.42
C MET A 1 15.72 16.76 15.47
N VAL A 2 15.96 17.05 14.18
CA VAL A 2 14.88 16.98 13.18
C VAL A 2 14.52 15.50 13.06
N ARG A 3 13.26 15.16 13.37
CA ARG A 3 12.81 13.77 13.35
C ARG A 3 12.89 13.27 11.90
N LEU A 4 13.68 12.23 11.63
CA LEU A 4 13.78 11.59 10.30
C LEU A 4 12.40 11.24 9.73
N THR A 5 11.41 11.07 10.59
CA THR A 5 10.01 10.79 10.29
C THR A 5 9.27 11.99 9.71
N THR A 6 9.52 13.20 10.21
CA THR A 6 9.02 14.44 9.61
C THR A 6 9.56 14.61 8.20
N ILE A 7 10.85 14.30 7.99
CA ILE A 7 11.46 14.32 6.66
C ILE A 7 10.85 13.24 5.76
N SER A 8 10.71 12.00 6.25
CA SER A 8 10.08 10.90 5.50
C SER A 8 8.63 11.20 5.11
N ASN A 9 7.83 11.74 6.03
CA ASN A 9 6.43 12.13 5.76
C ASN A 9 6.34 13.31 4.79
N ILE A 10 7.24 14.29 4.92
CA ILE A 10 7.32 15.40 3.96
C ILE A 10 7.73 14.88 2.58
N LEU A 11 8.74 14.01 2.50
CA LEU A 11 9.19 13.39 1.24
C LEU A 11 8.11 12.50 0.63
N ALA A 12 7.35 11.78 1.46
CA ALA A 12 6.19 11.00 1.05
C ALA A 12 5.09 11.92 0.48
N GLY A 13 4.75 13.01 1.19
CA GLY A 13 3.82 14.02 0.70
C GLY A 13 4.28 14.69 -0.60
N ILE A 14 5.58 14.99 -0.74
CA ILE A 14 6.18 15.50 -1.97
C ILE A 14 6.07 14.46 -3.09
N GLY A 15 6.35 13.18 -2.81
CA GLY A 15 6.18 12.08 -3.75
C GLY A 15 4.74 11.97 -4.25
N LEU A 16 3.74 12.00 -3.35
CA LEU A 16 2.32 12.04 -3.70
C LEU A 16 1.98 13.25 -4.58
N ALA A 17 2.48 14.43 -4.21
CA ALA A 17 2.22 15.65 -4.95
C ALA A 17 2.81 15.58 -6.37
N ILE A 18 4.01 15.02 -6.54
CA ILE A 18 4.64 14.85 -7.86
C ILE A 18 3.89 13.81 -8.68
N LEU A 19 3.46 12.69 -8.09
CA LEU A 19 2.63 11.69 -8.77
C LEU A 19 1.30 12.29 -9.25
N GLY A 20 0.61 13.01 -8.36
CA GLY A 20 -0.64 13.70 -8.71
C GLY A 20 -0.44 14.77 -9.78
N PHE A 21 0.66 15.53 -9.71
CA PHE A 21 1.00 16.52 -10.72
C PHE A 21 1.31 15.87 -12.08
N SER A 22 2.05 14.76 -12.10
CA SER A 22 2.34 13.98 -13.32
C SER A 22 1.06 13.45 -13.98
N ALA A 23 0.11 12.96 -13.17
CA ALA A 23 -1.21 12.51 -13.65
C ALA A 23 -2.01 13.65 -14.32
N VAL A 24 -2.10 14.80 -13.64
CA VAL A 24 -2.81 15.98 -14.15
C VAL A 24 -2.14 16.51 -15.42
N LEU A 25 -0.80 16.57 -15.42
CA LEU A 25 -0.03 17.03 -16.57
C LEU A 25 -0.26 16.12 -17.79
N LYS A 26 -0.26 14.79 -17.61
CA LYS A 26 -0.57 13.84 -18.68
C LYS A 26 -1.98 14.07 -19.22
N TYR A 27 -2.99 14.13 -18.35
CA TYR A 27 -4.38 14.39 -18.76
C TYR A 27 -4.53 15.70 -19.54
N LEU A 28 -3.88 16.78 -19.09
CA LEU A 28 -3.91 18.06 -19.78
C LEU A 28 -3.26 17.99 -21.16
N LEU A 29 -2.10 17.33 -21.28
CA LEU A 29 -1.39 17.17 -22.56
C LEU A 29 -2.17 16.31 -23.55
N GLU A 30 -2.85 15.26 -23.09
CA GLU A 30 -3.76 14.46 -23.92
C GLU A 30 -4.97 15.29 -24.38
N SER A 31 -5.58 16.07 -23.49
CA SER A 31 -6.73 16.92 -23.82
C SER A 31 -6.41 18.02 -24.85
N LEU A 32 -5.14 18.43 -24.93
CA LEU A 32 -4.62 19.42 -25.88
C LEU A 32 -4.12 18.78 -27.18
N GLY A 33 -4.18 17.45 -27.32
CA GLY A 33 -3.70 16.71 -28.49
C GLY A 33 -2.18 16.66 -28.62
N THR A 34 -1.44 16.92 -27.54
CA THR A 34 0.03 16.94 -27.49
C THR A 34 0.56 15.80 -26.62
N ALA A 35 -0.02 14.60 -26.77
CA ALA A 35 0.27 13.45 -25.91
C ALA A 35 1.70 12.88 -26.09
N ASP A 36 2.35 13.14 -27.23
CA ASP A 36 3.67 12.58 -27.58
C ASP A 36 4.88 13.20 -26.83
N THR A 37 4.64 13.95 -25.75
CA THR A 37 5.74 14.59 -25.01
C THR A 37 6.26 13.69 -23.89
N ALA A 38 7.58 13.63 -23.71
CA ALA A 38 8.22 12.83 -22.64
C ALA A 38 8.16 13.49 -21.24
N PHE A 39 7.54 14.66 -21.10
CA PHE A 39 7.49 15.41 -19.83
C PHE A 39 6.79 14.65 -18.67
N PRO A 40 5.67 13.93 -18.89
CA PRO A 40 5.06 13.10 -17.84
C PRO A 40 5.99 12.00 -17.34
N PHE A 41 6.78 11.40 -18.22
CA PHE A 41 7.74 10.35 -17.88
C PHE A 41 8.90 10.88 -17.01
N TYR A 42 9.49 12.02 -17.34
CA TYR A 42 10.59 12.60 -16.55
C TYR A 42 10.16 13.10 -15.16
N THR A 43 8.99 13.74 -15.07
CA THR A 43 8.42 14.16 -13.78
C THR A 43 8.13 12.96 -12.88
N TRP A 44 7.72 11.85 -13.48
CA TRP A 44 7.49 10.60 -12.78
C TRP A 44 8.78 9.90 -12.32
N ILE A 45 9.86 9.87 -13.12
CA ILE A 45 11.16 9.29 -12.69
C ILE A 45 11.64 9.96 -11.39
N ILE A 46 11.46 11.27 -11.27
CA ILE A 46 11.80 12.02 -10.06
C ILE A 46 10.95 11.54 -8.87
N ALA A 47 9.65 11.31 -9.07
CA ALA A 47 8.77 10.75 -8.04
C ALA A 47 9.22 9.35 -7.59
N ALA A 48 9.63 8.50 -8.53
CA ALA A 48 10.09 7.14 -8.23
C ALA A 48 11.39 7.13 -7.42
N VAL A 49 12.33 8.03 -7.73
CA VAL A 49 13.56 8.21 -6.93
C VAL A 49 13.22 8.67 -5.52
N ILE A 50 12.30 9.63 -5.37
CA ILE A 50 11.83 10.10 -4.06
C ILE A 50 11.15 8.95 -3.29
N LEU A 51 10.32 8.14 -3.94
CA LEU A 51 9.72 6.95 -3.34
C LEU A 51 10.79 5.98 -2.82
N GLY A 52 11.85 5.71 -3.60
CA GLY A 52 12.95 4.86 -3.16
C GLY A 52 13.60 5.36 -1.86
N ILE A 53 13.81 6.68 -1.76
CA ILE A 53 14.33 7.32 -0.54
C ILE A 53 13.36 7.17 0.63
N VAL A 54 12.06 7.40 0.38
CA VAL A 54 11.00 7.28 1.40
C VAL A 54 10.91 5.86 1.93
N ILE A 55 10.93 4.83 1.07
CA ILE A 55 10.92 3.43 1.48
C ILE A 55 12.15 3.13 2.35
N PHE A 56 13.34 3.54 1.90
CA PHE A 56 14.58 3.30 2.64
C PHE A 56 14.55 3.95 4.03
N MET A 57 14.09 5.21 4.13
CA MET A 57 13.88 5.89 5.40
C MET A 57 12.83 5.18 6.25
N SER A 58 11.71 4.72 5.68
CA SER A 58 10.64 4.03 6.40
C SER A 58 11.12 2.70 7.00
N VAL A 59 11.95 1.94 6.27
CA VAL A 59 12.54 0.70 6.76
C VAL A 59 13.47 0.98 7.94
N ILE A 60 14.39 1.95 7.80
CA ILE A 60 15.30 2.32 8.89
C ILE A 60 14.51 2.78 10.11
N THR A 61 13.54 3.66 9.93
CA THR A 61 12.77 4.25 11.03
C THR A 61 11.82 3.25 11.71
N THR A 62 11.32 2.26 10.98
CA THR A 62 10.48 1.19 11.54
C THR A 62 11.31 0.22 12.39
N PHE A 63 12.45 -0.23 11.87
CA PHE A 63 13.26 -1.28 12.51
C PHE A 63 14.39 -0.76 13.42
N SER A 64 14.65 0.55 13.46
CA SER A 64 15.60 1.14 14.40
C SER A 64 14.90 1.88 15.54
N GLU A 65 15.35 1.61 16.77
CA GLU A 65 14.93 2.35 17.97
C GLU A 65 15.61 3.73 18.08
N MET A 66 16.66 3.97 17.31
CA MET A 66 17.47 5.19 17.39
C MET A 66 16.80 6.45 16.82
N THR A 67 15.63 6.31 16.18
CA THR A 67 14.99 7.40 15.43
C THR A 67 13.78 8.00 16.16
N GLY A 68 13.95 8.39 17.43
CA GLY A 68 13.13 9.42 18.10
C GLY A 68 11.60 9.29 17.96
N PHE A 69 11.07 8.07 17.86
CA PHE A 69 9.64 7.83 17.96
C PHE A 69 9.27 7.71 19.43
N VAL A 70 8.41 8.62 19.88
CA VAL A 70 7.83 8.55 21.22
C VAL A 70 6.42 7.90 21.16
N HIS A 71 5.79 7.79 19.97
CA HIS A 71 4.45 7.19 19.81
C HIS A 71 4.33 6.19 18.64
N PRO A 72 3.77 4.99 18.85
CA PRO A 72 3.49 3.98 17.81
C PRO A 72 2.57 4.46 16.67
N GLU A 73 1.69 5.42 16.93
CA GLU A 73 0.76 5.97 15.94
C GLU A 73 1.48 6.66 14.77
N ASP A 74 2.56 7.39 15.06
CA ASP A 74 3.35 8.08 14.04
C ASP A 74 4.03 7.09 13.08
N LYS A 75 4.46 5.92 13.60
CA LYS A 75 5.05 4.84 12.80
C LYS A 75 4.02 4.25 11.85
N LEU A 76 2.82 4.01 12.36
CA LEU A 76 1.71 3.47 11.58
C LEU A 76 1.36 4.41 10.43
N VAL A 77 1.16 5.70 10.71
CA VAL A 77 0.80 6.71 9.70
C VAL A 77 1.89 6.87 8.63
N SER A 78 3.17 6.91 9.01
CA SER A 78 4.28 6.96 8.05
C SER A 78 4.24 5.76 7.09
N ASN A 79 4.11 4.54 7.62
CA ASN A 79 4.09 3.32 6.80
C ASN A 79 2.84 3.24 5.90
N MET A 80 1.71 3.83 6.29
CA MET A 80 0.54 3.97 5.41
C MET A 80 0.85 4.81 4.17
N PHE A 81 1.48 5.99 4.37
CA PHE A 81 1.80 6.87 3.25
C PHE A 81 2.77 6.19 2.29
N VAL A 82 3.76 5.47 2.81
CA VAL A 82 4.68 4.68 1.97
C VAL A 82 3.93 3.63 1.15
N PHE A 83 3.00 2.91 1.76
CA PHE A 83 2.17 1.93 1.05
C PHE A 83 1.35 2.58 -0.08
N LEU A 84 0.64 3.68 0.22
CA LEU A 84 -0.20 4.37 -0.77
C LEU A 84 0.61 4.97 -1.92
N ILE A 85 1.78 5.54 -1.65
CA ILE A 85 2.66 6.07 -2.71
C ILE A 85 3.21 4.95 -3.57
N THR A 86 3.55 3.82 -2.96
CA THR A 86 4.06 2.67 -3.70
C THR A 86 3.01 2.18 -4.69
N ILE A 87 1.77 1.95 -4.24
CA ILE A 87 0.66 1.59 -5.14
C ILE A 87 0.45 2.68 -6.20
N GLY A 88 0.37 3.95 -5.79
CA GLY A 88 0.18 5.08 -6.71
C GLY A 88 1.25 5.14 -7.80
N THR A 89 2.50 4.85 -7.46
CA THR A 89 3.62 4.85 -8.42
C THR A 89 3.47 3.75 -9.47
N PHE A 90 3.12 2.53 -9.05
CA PHE A 90 2.90 1.41 -9.98
C PHE A 90 1.69 1.66 -10.89
N LEU A 91 0.62 2.23 -10.36
CA LEU A 91 -0.55 2.58 -11.18
C LEU A 91 -0.21 3.71 -12.17
N MET A 92 0.53 4.72 -11.72
CA MET A 92 0.99 5.79 -12.60
C MET A 92 1.89 5.31 -13.72
N PHE A 93 2.71 4.29 -13.49
CA PHE A 93 3.53 3.67 -14.53
C PHE A 93 2.70 3.13 -15.69
N GLY A 94 1.63 2.39 -15.41
CA GLY A 94 0.76 1.93 -16.49
C GLY A 94 -0.01 3.07 -17.15
N ILE A 95 -0.33 4.15 -16.40
CA ILE A 95 -0.96 5.34 -16.97
C ILE A 95 -0.02 6.01 -17.96
N LEU A 96 1.30 6.01 -17.77
CA LEU A 96 2.26 6.65 -18.68
C LEU A 96 2.37 5.99 -20.08
N ASP A 97 1.72 4.83 -20.25
CA ASP A 97 1.49 4.09 -21.49
C ASP A 97 2.75 3.58 -22.23
N GLU A 98 3.03 2.29 -22.03
CA GLU A 98 3.95 1.48 -22.83
C GLU A 98 3.23 0.27 -23.48
N GLY A 99 1.89 0.31 -23.57
CA GLY A 99 1.05 -0.74 -24.14
C GLY A 99 0.32 -1.66 -23.13
N GLU A 100 -0.71 -2.36 -23.61
CA GLU A 100 -1.65 -3.16 -22.80
C GLU A 100 -0.96 -4.21 -21.90
N LEU A 101 0.10 -4.84 -22.38
CA LEU A 101 0.83 -5.86 -21.61
C LEU A 101 1.55 -5.26 -20.40
N TYR A 102 2.15 -4.07 -20.58
CA TYR A 102 2.80 -3.35 -19.49
C TYR A 102 1.79 -2.85 -18.46
N GLN A 103 0.68 -2.29 -18.95
CA GLN A 103 -0.46 -1.90 -18.12
C GLN A 103 -0.99 -3.06 -17.27
N SER A 104 -1.22 -4.23 -17.87
CA SER A 104 -1.65 -5.43 -17.16
C SER A 104 -0.66 -5.84 -16.07
N TRP A 105 0.65 -5.82 -16.36
CA TRP A 105 1.67 -6.14 -15.37
C TRP A 105 1.67 -5.16 -14.20
N MET A 106 1.60 -3.86 -14.47
CA MET A 106 1.57 -2.83 -13.44
C MET A 106 0.31 -2.94 -12.56
N TYR A 107 -0.85 -3.18 -13.16
CA TYR A 107 -2.09 -3.38 -12.41
C TYR A 107 -2.04 -4.63 -11.53
N ASN A 108 -1.52 -5.74 -12.06
CA ASN A 108 -1.38 -7.00 -11.32
C ASN A 108 -0.43 -6.86 -10.13
N ILE A 109 0.70 -6.16 -10.30
CA ILE A 109 1.63 -5.88 -9.21
C ILE A 109 0.95 -5.05 -8.12
N ALA A 110 0.26 -3.96 -8.50
CA ALA A 110 -0.47 -3.12 -7.56
C ALA A 110 -1.56 -3.89 -6.79
N SER A 111 -2.33 -4.73 -7.51
CA SER A 111 -3.35 -5.61 -6.94
C SER A 111 -2.76 -6.61 -5.95
N MET A 112 -1.63 -7.24 -6.28
CA MET A 112 -0.93 -8.17 -5.39
C MET A 112 -0.42 -7.49 -4.11
N MET A 113 0.14 -6.28 -4.21
CA MET A 113 0.56 -5.51 -3.03
C MET A 113 -0.62 -5.22 -2.09
N MET A 114 -1.77 -4.84 -2.64
CA MET A 114 -2.97 -4.60 -1.84
C MET A 114 -3.48 -5.89 -1.20
N ILE A 115 -3.55 -7.00 -1.94
CA ILE A 115 -3.96 -8.32 -1.40
C ILE A 115 -3.01 -8.74 -0.26
N ALA A 116 -1.70 -8.57 -0.43
CA ALA A 116 -0.72 -8.88 0.61
C ALA A 116 -0.93 -8.03 1.87
N PHE A 117 -1.28 -6.75 1.72
CA PHE A 117 -1.59 -5.88 2.84
C PHE A 117 -2.85 -6.33 3.59
N VAL A 118 -3.91 -6.72 2.88
CA VAL A 118 -5.12 -7.31 3.47
C VAL A 118 -4.81 -8.61 4.19
N PHE A 119 -3.99 -9.48 3.58
CA PHE A 119 -3.54 -10.73 4.20
C PHE A 119 -2.88 -10.47 5.56
N LEU A 120 -1.89 -9.57 5.60
CA LEU A 120 -1.19 -9.23 6.83
C LEU A 120 -2.14 -8.67 7.89
N PHE A 121 -3.07 -7.81 7.50
CA PHE A 121 -4.05 -7.25 8.43
C PHE A 121 -4.96 -8.34 9.04
N ILE A 122 -5.54 -9.22 8.21
CA ILE A 122 -6.38 -10.32 8.70
C ILE A 122 -5.56 -11.26 9.58
N PHE A 123 -4.32 -11.58 9.19
CA PHE A 123 -3.44 -12.43 9.97
C PHE A 123 -3.17 -11.86 11.36
N VAL A 124 -2.83 -10.57 11.45
CA VAL A 124 -2.65 -9.87 12.73
C VAL A 124 -3.93 -9.89 13.56
N PHE A 125 -5.09 -9.70 12.94
CA PHE A 125 -6.38 -9.72 13.63
C PHE A 125 -6.68 -11.07 14.29
N PHE A 126 -6.40 -12.18 13.59
CA PHE A 126 -6.65 -13.53 14.11
C PHE A 126 -5.49 -14.11 14.94
N SER A 127 -4.34 -13.43 15.01
CA SER A 127 -3.14 -13.94 15.72
C SER A 127 -3.43 -14.44 17.13
N ALA A 128 -4.13 -13.64 17.94
CA ALA A 128 -4.47 -14.00 19.32
C ALA A 128 -5.32 -15.28 19.41
N THR A 129 -6.31 -15.43 18.52
CA THR A 129 -7.18 -16.61 18.45
C THR A 129 -6.43 -17.86 17.97
N ILE A 130 -5.47 -17.69 17.06
CA ILE A 130 -4.61 -18.78 16.57
C ILE A 130 -3.71 -19.26 17.70
N THR A 131 -3.11 -18.36 18.47
CA THR A 131 -2.12 -18.68 19.51
C THR A 131 -2.73 -19.10 20.85
N GLU A 132 -4.04 -18.90 21.03
CA GLU A 132 -4.76 -19.27 22.25
C GLU A 132 -4.60 -20.77 22.57
N GLY A 133 -4.23 -21.09 23.81
CA GLY A 133 -3.95 -22.46 24.26
C GLY A 133 -2.52 -22.95 23.99
N GLY A 134 -1.68 -22.16 23.32
CA GLY A 134 -0.27 -22.48 23.06
C GLY A 134 0.55 -22.74 24.32
N ASP A 135 0.33 -21.93 25.36
CA ASP A 135 1.05 -22.05 26.64
C ASP A 135 0.66 -23.30 27.45
N THR A 136 -0.46 -23.94 27.10
CA THR A 136 -0.94 -25.18 27.73
C THR A 136 -0.50 -26.45 27.01
N GLY A 137 0.38 -26.34 25.99
CA GLY A 137 0.90 -27.48 25.24
C GLY A 137 -0.07 -28.09 24.22
N GLN A 138 -1.16 -27.39 23.89
CA GLN A 138 -2.18 -27.84 22.93
C GLN A 138 -1.77 -27.60 21.47
N VAL A 139 -0.56 -28.05 21.08
CA VAL A 139 0.02 -27.81 19.75
C VAL A 139 -0.85 -28.34 18.59
N LYS A 140 -1.57 -29.45 18.82
CA LYS A 140 -2.50 -30.01 17.82
C LYS A 140 -3.70 -29.11 17.56
N GLU A 141 -4.23 -28.48 18.60
CA GLU A 141 -5.38 -27.59 18.49
C GLU A 141 -4.99 -26.25 17.86
N MET A 142 -3.84 -25.71 18.25
CA MET A 142 -3.24 -24.53 17.60
C MET A 142 -3.04 -24.76 16.09
N THR A 143 -2.44 -25.91 15.72
CA THR A 143 -2.23 -26.25 14.30
C THR A 143 -3.56 -26.36 13.54
N ALA A 144 -4.60 -26.95 14.15
CA ALA A 144 -5.92 -27.05 13.54
C ALA A 144 -6.58 -25.68 13.33
N ARG A 145 -6.51 -24.79 14.33
CA ARG A 145 -7.00 -23.41 14.24
C ARG A 145 -6.26 -22.63 13.16
N PHE A 146 -4.93 -22.75 13.10
CA PHE A 146 -4.11 -22.13 12.07
C PHE A 146 -4.49 -22.59 10.65
N MET A 147 -4.66 -23.90 10.43
CA MET A 147 -5.07 -24.44 9.13
C MET A 147 -6.43 -23.91 8.69
N LEU A 148 -7.41 -23.85 9.61
CA LEU A 148 -8.74 -23.34 9.32
C LEU A 148 -8.72 -21.85 8.98
N VAL A 149 -8.03 -21.03 9.78
CA VAL A 149 -7.89 -19.59 9.51
C VAL A 149 -7.17 -19.36 8.18
N SER A 150 -6.12 -20.14 7.88
CA SER A 150 -5.39 -20.04 6.61
C SER A 150 -6.27 -20.39 5.41
N LEU A 151 -7.14 -21.41 5.52
CA LEU A 151 -8.07 -21.79 4.47
C LEU A 151 -9.11 -20.69 4.20
N VAL A 152 -9.70 -20.13 5.26
CA VAL A 152 -10.66 -19.01 5.15
C VAL A 152 -9.99 -17.79 4.52
N LEU A 153 -8.77 -17.48 4.97
CA LEU A 153 -7.98 -16.37 4.44
C LEU A 153 -7.67 -16.59 2.96
N GLY A 154 -7.24 -17.79 2.56
CA GLY A 154 -7.03 -18.15 1.16
C GLY A 154 -8.28 -17.92 0.29
N GLY A 155 -9.46 -18.30 0.79
CA GLY A 155 -10.74 -18.03 0.13
C GLY A 155 -11.03 -16.54 -0.04
N ILE A 156 -10.82 -15.74 1.01
CA ILE A 156 -11.00 -14.28 0.97
C ILE A 156 -10.04 -13.64 -0.05
N LEU A 157 -8.76 -14.01 -0.03
CA LEU A 157 -7.77 -13.46 -0.96
C LEU A 157 -8.07 -13.83 -2.41
N ALA A 158 -8.49 -15.08 -2.66
CA ALA A 158 -8.89 -15.51 -4.00
C ALA A 158 -10.11 -14.73 -4.50
N GLY A 159 -11.10 -14.50 -3.64
CA GLY A 159 -12.27 -13.66 -3.95
C GLY A 159 -11.89 -12.21 -4.24
N LEU A 160 -10.99 -11.63 -3.45
CA LEU A 160 -10.46 -10.28 -3.70
C LEU A 160 -9.74 -10.19 -5.04
N LYS A 161 -8.86 -11.16 -5.34
CA LYS A 161 -8.16 -11.22 -6.62
C LYS A 161 -9.14 -11.28 -7.78
N LEU A 162 -10.13 -12.16 -7.72
CA LEU A 162 -11.16 -12.27 -8.75
C LEU A 162 -11.91 -10.95 -8.94
N GLY A 163 -12.26 -10.26 -7.86
CA GLY A 163 -12.90 -8.94 -7.95
C GLY A 163 -12.03 -7.89 -8.64
N LEU A 164 -10.72 -7.88 -8.37
CA LEU A 164 -9.76 -6.97 -8.99
C LEU A 164 -9.50 -7.28 -10.46
N ASP A 165 -9.39 -8.56 -10.80
CA ASP A 165 -9.25 -9.04 -12.18
C ASP A 165 -10.51 -8.62 -12.98
N LEU A 166 -11.71 -8.80 -12.42
CA LEU A 166 -12.96 -8.33 -13.05
C LEU A 166 -12.99 -6.82 -13.29
N ILE A 167 -12.47 -6.01 -12.35
CA ILE A 167 -12.37 -4.56 -12.53
C ILE A 167 -11.46 -4.24 -13.72
N TYR A 168 -10.31 -4.92 -13.81
CA TYR A 168 -9.38 -4.72 -14.92
C TYR A 168 -9.98 -5.12 -16.26
N ASP A 169 -10.68 -6.26 -16.32
CA ASP A 169 -11.26 -6.78 -17.56
C ASP A 169 -12.47 -5.96 -18.04
N THR A 170 -13.13 -5.22 -17.15
CA THR A 170 -14.37 -4.48 -17.47
C THR A 170 -14.11 -3.03 -17.87
N TYR A 171 -13.04 -2.41 -17.36
CA TYR A 171 -12.77 -0.98 -17.50
C TYR A 171 -11.46 -0.72 -18.24
N PHE A 172 -11.33 0.46 -18.86
CA PHE A 172 -10.02 0.94 -19.32
C PHE A 172 -9.03 1.08 -18.17
N TYR A 173 -7.75 0.97 -18.48
CA TYR A 173 -6.67 0.98 -17.49
C TYR A 173 -6.78 2.16 -16.51
N GLU A 174 -7.05 3.36 -17.01
CA GLU A 174 -7.12 4.58 -16.20
C GLU A 174 -8.24 4.50 -15.17
N SER A 175 -9.38 3.93 -15.56
CA SER A 175 -10.55 3.75 -14.70
C SER A 175 -10.32 2.62 -13.69
N ALA A 176 -9.75 1.49 -14.14
CA ALA A 176 -9.41 0.36 -13.27
C ALA A 176 -8.35 0.78 -12.22
N ALA A 177 -7.29 1.46 -12.65
CA ALA A 177 -6.24 2.00 -11.80
C ALA A 177 -6.80 3.03 -10.81
N GLY A 178 -7.66 3.95 -11.27
CA GLY A 178 -8.32 4.91 -10.40
C GLY A 178 -9.15 4.23 -9.30
N LEU A 179 -9.93 3.21 -9.68
CA LEU A 179 -10.77 2.46 -8.74
C LEU A 179 -9.93 1.67 -7.72
N LEU A 180 -8.88 0.99 -8.17
CA LEU A 180 -7.93 0.29 -7.28
C LEU A 180 -7.22 1.26 -6.32
N GLY A 181 -6.85 2.44 -6.80
CA GLY A 181 -6.29 3.51 -5.96
C GLY A 181 -7.26 3.95 -4.87
N ILE A 182 -8.53 4.19 -5.22
CA ILE A 182 -9.59 4.55 -4.26
C ILE A 182 -9.81 3.44 -3.22
N ILE A 183 -9.90 2.18 -3.66
CA ILE A 183 -10.06 1.02 -2.78
C ILE A 183 -8.87 0.94 -1.81
N SER A 184 -7.65 1.14 -2.31
CA SER A 184 -6.43 1.11 -1.48
C SER A 184 -6.46 2.19 -0.40
N VAL A 185 -6.84 3.43 -0.75
CA VAL A 185 -6.98 4.52 0.22
C VAL A 185 -8.05 4.20 1.26
N ALA A 186 -9.24 3.78 0.83
CA ALA A 186 -10.33 3.45 1.73
C ALA A 186 -9.94 2.32 2.71
N LEU A 187 -9.31 1.27 2.21
CA LEU A 187 -8.84 0.15 3.02
C LEU A 187 -7.78 0.57 4.03
N THR A 188 -6.79 1.36 3.59
CA THR A 188 -5.75 1.91 4.47
C THR A 188 -6.34 2.77 5.59
N VAL A 189 -7.33 3.62 5.29
CA VAL A 189 -8.04 4.42 6.30
C VAL A 189 -8.81 3.53 7.29
N LEU A 190 -9.55 2.54 6.79
CA LEU A 190 -10.31 1.61 7.65
C LEU A 190 -9.40 0.83 8.61
N ILE A 191 -8.27 0.32 8.11
CA ILE A 191 -7.29 -0.40 8.92
C ILE A 191 -6.74 0.47 10.03
N VAL A 192 -6.48 1.75 9.76
CA VAL A 192 -5.91 2.65 10.76
C VAL A 192 -6.92 3.13 11.77
N MET A 193 -8.16 3.37 11.37
CA MET A 193 -9.24 3.55 12.33
C MET A 193 -9.40 2.33 13.24
N PHE A 194 -9.16 1.12 12.72
CA PHE A 194 -9.26 -0.11 13.48
C PHE A 194 -8.06 -0.33 14.42
N LEU A 195 -6.83 -0.12 13.95
CA LEU A 195 -5.60 -0.31 14.72
C LEU A 195 -5.35 0.82 15.71
N GLY A 196 -5.66 2.07 15.36
CA GLY A 196 -5.51 3.22 16.26
C GLY A 196 -6.29 3.06 17.57
N ARG A 197 -7.40 2.32 17.56
CA ARG A 197 -8.16 2.01 18.78
C ARG A 197 -7.55 0.89 19.64
N ARG A 198 -6.61 0.11 19.11
CA ARG A 198 -5.96 -1.02 19.82
C ARG A 198 -4.59 -0.65 20.41
N TYR A 199 -3.99 0.46 19.98
CA TYR A 199 -2.76 1.00 20.56
C TYR A 199 -3.09 2.05 21.62
N GLU A 200 -3.71 1.64 22.73
CA GLU A 200 -3.59 2.43 23.96
C GLU A 200 -2.14 2.28 24.46
N PRO A 201 -1.49 3.36 24.93
CA PRO A 201 -0.12 3.27 25.42
C PRO A 201 -0.06 2.28 26.59
N VAL A 202 0.67 1.19 26.39
CA VAL A 202 1.09 0.31 27.48
C VAL A 202 2.20 1.05 28.22
N GLY A 203 1.81 1.80 29.26
CA GLY A 203 2.73 2.37 30.24
C GLY A 203 2.41 3.82 30.61
N GLU A 204 1.64 3.99 31.69
CA GLU A 204 2.03 4.86 32.80
C GLU A 204 2.30 3.98 34.02
#